data_AF-A0A556AJ41-F1
#
_entry.id   AF-A0A556AJ41-F1
#
_cell.length_a   1.000
_cell.length_b   1.000
_cell.length_c   1.000
_cell.angle_alpha   90.00
_cell.angle_beta   90.00
_cell.angle_gamma   90.00
#
_symmetry.space_group_name_H-M   'P 1'
#
loop_
_entity.id
_entity.type
_entity.pdbx_description
1 polymer ?
#
loop_
_entity_poly.entity_id
_entity_poly.type
_entity_poly.pdbx_seq_one_letter_code
_entity_poly.pdbx_strand_id
1 'polypeptide(L)'
;MTMQVGAGTIALDRTPRHFFLAEYDRTLVVFRDGKKIKSTPMGVDTGGAGHMNVYQMDSDTLLTVDRFGMYSVRLSDGTVRLIGNADSFRPQGVFMGGFDTVREESGRRVYRFLPAAEREEIPVEPAGLG
;
A
#
# COMPACT_ATOMS: atom_id res chain seq x y z
N MET A 1 3.01 4.88 8.06
CA MET A 1 2.41 3.90 9.00
C MET A 1 2.91 2.50 8.63
N THR A 2 3.22 1.61 9.57
CA THR A 2 4.02 0.38 9.31
C THR A 2 3.24 -0.92 9.46
N MET A 3 3.62 -1.95 8.70
CA MET A 3 3.13 -3.33 8.73
C MET A 3 4.32 -4.29 8.80
N GLN A 4 4.34 -5.23 9.75
CA GLN A 4 5.48 -6.13 9.99
C GLN A 4 5.18 -7.56 9.51
N VAL A 5 6.13 -8.16 8.79
CA VAL A 5 6.13 -9.58 8.36
C VAL A 5 7.53 -10.14 8.56
N GLY A 6 7.68 -11.11 9.47
CA GLY A 6 9.00 -11.61 9.87
C GLY A 6 9.90 -10.49 10.41
N ALA A 7 11.10 -10.35 9.83
CA ALA A 7 12.06 -9.28 10.16
C ALA A 7 11.89 -8.00 9.30
N GLY A 8 10.99 -8.03 8.31
CA GLY A 8 10.73 -6.92 7.39
C GLY A 8 9.48 -6.14 7.78
N THR A 9 9.41 -4.89 7.36
CA THR A 9 8.23 -4.03 7.59
C THR A 9 8.03 -3.10 6.40
N ILE A 10 6.80 -2.86 5.98
CA ILE A 10 6.49 -1.87 4.93
C ILE A 10 5.64 -0.74 5.48
N ALA A 11 5.75 0.45 4.89
CA ALA A 11 4.90 1.59 5.15
C ALA A 11 4.48 2.29 3.86
N LEU A 12 3.26 2.82 3.84
CA LEU A 12 2.82 3.76 2.82
C LEU A 12 2.87 5.18 3.38
N ASP A 13 3.77 5.99 2.86
CA ASP A 13 3.84 7.42 3.14
C ASP A 13 3.05 8.19 2.07
N ARG A 14 2.27 9.17 2.53
CA ARG A 14 1.42 10.02 1.68
C ARG A 14 1.70 11.48 2.00
N THR A 15 2.21 12.20 1.01
CA THR A 15 2.51 13.63 1.13
C THR A 15 1.49 14.41 0.32
N PRO A 16 0.74 15.35 0.93
CA PRO A 16 -0.17 16.21 0.18
C PRO A 16 0.59 16.96 -0.91
N ARG A 17 0.11 16.88 -2.16
CA ARG A 17 0.70 17.60 -3.29
C ARG A 17 0.17 19.03 -3.39
N HIS A 18 -1.10 19.21 -3.04
CA HIS A 18 -1.80 20.49 -3.06
C HIS A 18 -2.60 20.66 -1.76
N PHE A 19 -2.62 21.88 -1.20
CA PHE A 19 -3.32 22.15 0.07
C PHE A 19 -4.85 22.04 -0.04
N PHE A 20 -5.42 22.21 -1.24
CA PHE A 20 -6.87 22.31 -1.46
C PHE A 20 -7.45 21.19 -2.32
N LEU A 21 -6.61 20.27 -2.82
CA LEU A 21 -7.05 19.11 -3.59
C LEU A 21 -6.69 17.84 -2.82
N ALA A 22 -7.54 16.81 -2.93
CA ALA A 22 -7.27 15.49 -2.35
C ALA A 22 -6.26 14.72 -3.22
N GLU A 23 -5.07 15.29 -3.43
CA GLU A 23 -3.98 14.71 -4.20
C GLU A 23 -2.76 14.44 -3.33
N TYR A 24 -2.25 13.21 -3.39
CA TYR A 24 -1.15 12.77 -2.54
C TYR A 24 -0.07 12.06 -3.36
N ASP A 25 1.18 12.49 -3.20
CA ASP A 25 2.33 11.71 -3.63
C ASP A 25 2.48 10.51 -2.70
N ARG A 26 2.55 9.31 -3.28
CA ARG A 26 2.65 8.05 -2.53
C ARG A 26 4.04 7.47 -2.62
N THR A 27 4.57 7.07 -1.48
CA THR A 27 5.87 6.42 -1.38
C THR A 27 5.75 5.14 -0.55
N LEU A 28 6.13 4.00 -1.13
CA LEU A 28 6.30 2.78 -0.36
C LEU A 28 7.67 2.80 0.30
N VAL A 29 7.71 2.54 1.60
CA VAL A 29 8.94 2.49 2.39
C VAL A 29 9.10 1.09 2.93
N VAL A 30 10.29 0.51 2.73
CA VAL A 30 10.64 -0.79 3.29
C VAL A 30 11.64 -0.59 4.41
N PHE A 31 11.38 -1.26 5.53
CA PHE A 31 12.20 -1.31 6.71
C PHE A 31 12.65 -2.75 6.98
N ARG A 32 13.84 -2.89 7.56
CA ARG A 32 14.38 -4.16 8.05
C ARG A 32 15.10 -3.89 9.36
N ASP A 33 14.81 -4.69 10.37
CA ASP A 33 15.36 -4.53 11.73
C ASP A 33 15.19 -3.08 12.26
N GLY A 34 14.01 -2.49 12.00
CA GLY A 34 13.66 -1.12 12.39
C GLY A 34 14.32 -0.01 11.55
N LYS A 35 15.20 -0.34 10.59
CA LYS A 35 15.89 0.63 9.73
C LYS A 35 15.24 0.72 8.37
N LYS A 36 15.01 1.94 7.88
CA LYS A 36 14.57 2.18 6.51
C LYS A 36 15.67 1.74 5.53
N ILE A 37 15.35 0.81 4.64
CA ILE A 37 16.28 0.31 3.62
C ILE A 37 15.95 0.83 2.21
N LYS A 38 14.68 1.12 1.91
CA LYS A 38 14.28 1.68 0.61
C LYS A 38 13.05 2.58 0.72
N SER A 39 12.98 3.57 -0.17
CA SER A 39 11.75 4.29 -0.50
C SER A 39 11.55 4.27 -2.01
N THR A 40 10.33 3.96 -2.44
CA THR A 40 9.97 3.83 -3.86
C THR A 40 8.71 4.65 -4.12
N PRO A 41 8.75 5.66 -5.00
CA PRO A 41 7.56 6.39 -5.44
C PRO A 41 6.56 5.45 -6.15
N MET A 42 5.27 5.58 -5.81
CA MET A 42 4.17 4.78 -6.38
C MET A 42 3.21 5.61 -7.26
N GLY A 43 3.57 6.86 -7.55
CA GLY A 43 2.71 7.80 -8.25
C GLY A 43 1.71 8.52 -7.35
N VAL A 44 0.78 9.24 -7.98
CA VAL A 44 -0.13 10.18 -7.31
C VAL A 44 -1.48 9.53 -7.10
N ASP A 45 -2.02 9.64 -5.87
CA ASP A 45 -3.42 9.32 -5.58
C ASP A 45 -4.28 10.57 -5.72
N THR A 46 -5.07 10.60 -6.79
CA THR A 46 -6.06 11.64 -7.09
C THR A 46 -7.43 11.23 -6.53
N GLY A 47 -7.90 11.96 -5.52
CA GLY A 47 -9.15 11.70 -4.78
C GLY A 47 -8.91 11.24 -3.34
N GLY A 48 -7.67 10.89 -3.00
CA GLY A 48 -7.23 10.64 -1.65
C GLY A 48 -7.86 9.41 -1.00
N ALA A 49 -8.62 8.60 -1.72
CA ALA A 49 -9.34 7.46 -1.20
C ALA A 49 -8.63 6.13 -1.52
N GLY A 50 -7.35 6.20 -1.91
CA GLY A 50 -6.56 5.02 -2.23
C GLY A 50 -6.42 4.09 -1.04
N HIS A 51 -7.16 2.97 -1.09
CA HIS A 51 -6.93 1.76 -0.32
C HIS A 51 -5.91 0.88 -1.03
N MET A 52 -5.09 0.14 -0.27
CA MET A 52 -4.11 -0.79 -0.81
C MET A 52 -4.10 -2.08 0.01
N ASN A 53 -4.51 -3.19 -0.61
CA ASN A 53 -4.39 -4.52 -0.03
C ASN A 53 -2.92 -4.96 0.01
N VAL A 54 -2.58 -5.78 1.00
CA VAL A 54 -1.27 -6.40 1.15
C VAL A 54 -1.43 -7.91 1.31
N TYR A 55 -0.73 -8.67 0.49
CA TYR A 55 -0.71 -10.12 0.50
C TYR A 55 0.70 -10.62 0.77
N GLN A 56 0.84 -11.63 1.60
CA GLN A 56 2.07 -12.38 1.75
C GLN A 56 2.11 -13.48 0.70
N MET A 57 3.08 -13.39 -0.22
CA MET A 57 3.25 -14.39 -1.28
C MET A 57 4.16 -15.54 -0.81
N ASP A 58 5.21 -15.19 -0.07
CA ASP A 58 6.14 -16.12 0.57
C ASP A 58 6.78 -15.47 1.81
N SER A 59 7.86 -16.03 2.36
CA SER A 59 8.53 -15.50 3.56
C SER A 59 9.26 -14.17 3.36
N ASP A 60 9.59 -13.79 2.12
CA ASP A 60 10.38 -12.60 1.77
C ASP A 60 9.64 -11.63 0.83
N THR A 61 8.57 -12.09 0.18
CA THR A 61 7.85 -11.33 -0.83
C THR A 61 6.45 -10.96 -0.35
N LEU A 62 6.17 -9.66 -0.36
CA LEU A 62 4.83 -9.11 -0.28
C LEU A 62 4.36 -8.67 -1.67
N LEU A 63 3.05 -8.72 -1.85
CA LEU A 63 2.38 -8.10 -2.97
C LEU A 63 1.44 -7.03 -2.43
N THR A 64 1.57 -5.80 -2.93
CA THR A 64 0.62 -4.73 -2.64
C THR A 64 -0.23 -4.45 -3.86
N VAL A 65 -1.54 -4.34 -3.69
CA VAL A 65 -2.49 -4.14 -4.79
C VAL A 65 -3.40 -2.97 -4.46
N ASP A 66 -3.46 -2.00 -5.38
CA ASP A 66 -4.39 -0.88 -5.34
C ASP A 66 -4.87 -0.54 -6.75
N ARG A 67 -5.76 0.45 -6.86
CA ARG A 67 -6.34 0.90 -8.15
C ARG A 67 -5.32 1.41 -9.17
N PHE A 68 -4.10 1.71 -8.75
CA PHE A 68 -3.03 2.25 -9.59
C PHE A 68 -2.04 1.19 -10.04
N GLY A 69 -1.99 0.04 -9.36
CA GLY A 69 -1.20 -1.09 -9.81
C GLY A 69 -0.91 -2.12 -8.74
N MET A 70 -0.08 -3.08 -9.15
CA MET A 70 0.41 -4.18 -8.33
C MET A 70 1.91 -4.06 -8.16
N TYR A 71 2.38 -4.08 -6.92
CA TYR A 71 3.80 -3.97 -6.62
C TYR A 71 4.27 -5.18 -5.85
N SER A 72 5.28 -5.88 -6.40
CA SER A 72 6.03 -6.88 -5.67
C SER A 72 7.08 -6.19 -4.81
N VAL A 73 7.15 -6.57 -3.54
CA VAL A 73 8.04 -6.00 -2.54
C VAL A 73 8.85 -7.12 -1.92
N ARG A 74 10.16 -7.09 -2.11
CA ARG A 74 11.09 -7.99 -1.47
C ARG A 74 11.63 -7.37 -0.19
N LEU A 75 11.40 -8.02 0.95
CA LEU A 75 11.72 -7.49 2.28
C LEU A 75 13.22 -7.53 2.58
N SER A 76 13.94 -8.53 2.05
CA SER A 76 15.36 -8.74 2.29
C SER A 76 16.25 -7.60 1.76
N ASP A 77 15.97 -7.11 0.55
CA ASP A 77 16.76 -6.07 -0.13
C ASP A 77 15.98 -4.76 -0.38
N GLY A 78 14.70 -4.72 -0.03
CA GLY A 78 13.84 -3.56 -0.22
C GLY A 78 13.43 -3.31 -1.66
N THR A 79 13.67 -4.25 -2.59
CA THR A 79 13.28 -4.12 -3.99
C THR A 79 11.77 -3.98 -4.10
N VAL A 80 11.31 -2.94 -4.81
CA VAL A 80 9.91 -2.72 -5.14
C VAL A 80 9.78 -2.66 -6.65
N ARG A 81 8.91 -3.48 -7.24
CA ARG A 81 8.68 -3.54 -8.69
C ARG A 81 7.20 -3.45 -9.00
N LEU A 82 6.81 -2.55 -9.90
CA LEU A 82 5.50 -2.59 -10.54
C LEU A 82 5.44 -3.83 -11.44
N ILE A 83 4.49 -4.72 -11.18
CA ILE A 83 4.35 -5.99 -11.90
C ILE A 83 3.08 -6.06 -12.77
N GLY A 84 2.22 -5.04 -12.71
CA GLY A 84 1.04 -4.94 -13.57
C GLY A 84 -0.05 -4.04 -12.99
N ASN A 85 -1.21 -4.05 -13.66
CA ASN A 85 -2.42 -3.34 -13.25
C ASN A 85 -3.37 -4.28 -12.48
N ALA A 86 -4.28 -3.73 -11.67
CA ALA A 86 -5.20 -4.52 -10.85
C ALA A 86 -6.30 -5.24 -11.67
N ASP A 87 -6.51 -4.87 -12.93
CA ASP A 87 -7.69 -5.16 -13.74
C ASP A 87 -8.00 -6.65 -13.97
N SER A 88 -7.04 -7.54 -13.74
CA SER A 88 -7.21 -8.99 -13.97
C SER A 88 -6.55 -9.86 -12.92
N PHE A 89 -6.19 -9.31 -11.77
CA PHE A 89 -5.39 -10.03 -10.80
C PHE A 89 -6.23 -10.74 -9.74
N ARG A 90 -5.95 -12.03 -9.55
CA ARG A 90 -6.38 -12.78 -8.36
C ARG A 90 -5.16 -13.08 -7.50
N PRO A 91 -5.05 -12.49 -6.30
CA PRO A 91 -3.97 -12.79 -5.37
C PRO A 91 -3.95 -14.28 -5.04
N GLN A 92 -2.77 -14.90 -5.20
CA GLN A 92 -2.53 -16.27 -4.71
C GLN A 92 -1.86 -16.28 -3.32
N GLY A 93 -1.63 -15.11 -2.73
CA GLY A 93 -1.03 -14.96 -1.41
C GLY A 93 -2.05 -14.94 -0.27
N VAL A 94 -1.55 -15.00 0.95
CA VAL A 94 -2.36 -14.83 2.17
C VAL A 94 -2.64 -13.34 2.36
N PHE A 95 -3.91 -12.96 2.44
CA PHE A 95 -4.28 -11.58 2.75
C PHE A 95 -3.83 -11.21 4.17
N MET A 96 -3.00 -10.16 4.27
CA MET A 96 -2.42 -9.71 5.54
C MET A 96 -3.14 -8.51 6.13
N GLY A 97 -3.88 -7.77 5.31
CA GLY A 97 -4.51 -6.51 5.66
C GLY A 97 -4.39 -5.46 4.56
N GLY A 98 -4.66 -4.20 4.88
CA GLY A 98 -4.55 -3.12 3.92
C GLY A 98 -4.23 -1.76 4.53
N PHE A 99 -3.61 -0.89 3.75
CA PHE A 99 -3.46 0.52 4.08
C PHE A 99 -4.73 1.26 3.69
N ASP A 100 -5.41 1.85 4.68
CA ASP A 100 -6.66 2.56 4.43
C ASP A 100 -6.88 3.73 5.39
N THR A 101 -7.77 4.62 4.99
CA THR A 101 -8.42 5.64 5.81
C THR A 101 -9.31 4.97 6.85
N VAL A 102 -9.07 5.29 8.12
CA VAL A 102 -9.86 4.74 9.24
C VAL A 102 -10.74 5.74 9.93
N ARG A 103 -10.45 7.03 9.76
CA ARG A 103 -11.29 8.14 10.21
C ARG A 103 -10.89 9.41 9.48
N GLU A 104 -11.86 10.31 9.36
CA GLU A 104 -11.63 11.69 8.96
C GLU A 104 -11.90 12.58 10.17
N GLU A 105 -10.87 13.27 10.65
CA GLU A 105 -10.97 14.20 11.79
C GLU A 105 -10.62 15.60 11.32
N SER A 106 -11.58 16.53 11.42
CA SER A 106 -11.39 17.94 11.04
C SER A 106 -10.83 18.12 9.61
N GLY A 107 -11.34 17.34 8.66
CA GLY A 107 -10.89 17.35 7.25
C GLY A 107 -9.54 16.68 7.00
N ARG A 108 -8.97 16.01 8.01
CA ARG A 108 -7.75 15.20 7.87
C ARG A 108 -8.07 13.72 7.92
N ARG A 109 -7.75 13.00 6.85
CA ARG A 109 -7.84 11.55 6.79
C ARG A 109 -6.68 10.91 7.56
N VAL A 110 -7.00 9.99 8.46
CA VAL A 110 -6.04 9.17 9.20
C VAL A 110 -5.89 7.84 8.47
N TYR A 111 -4.71 7.58 7.92
CA TYR A 111 -4.44 6.41 7.07
C TYR A 111 -3.59 5.38 7.78
N ARG A 112 -4.16 4.27 8.26
CA ARG A 112 -3.38 3.22 8.94
C ARG A 112 -3.33 1.92 8.16
N PHE A 113 -2.35 1.10 8.51
CA PHE A 113 -2.42 -0.31 8.18
C PHE A 113 -3.45 -0.97 9.10
N LEU A 114 -4.36 -1.72 8.50
CA LEU A 114 -5.40 -2.52 9.13
C LEU A 114 -5.05 -3.98 8.90
N PRO A 115 -4.68 -4.75 9.94
CA PRO A 115 -4.40 -6.18 9.76
C PRO A 115 -5.67 -6.94 9.34
N ALA A 116 -5.50 -8.11 8.72
CA ALA A 116 -6.61 -8.95 8.25
C ALA A 116 -7.60 -9.34 9.37
N ALA A 117 -7.14 -9.35 10.62
CA ALA A 117 -8.00 -9.58 11.79
C ALA A 117 -8.96 -8.41 12.11
N GLU A 118 -8.64 -7.19 11.66
CA GLU A 118 -9.45 -5.98 11.87
C GLU A 118 -10.27 -5.60 10.64
N ARG A 119 -9.90 -6.10 9.45
CA ARG A 119 -10.53 -5.72 8.18
C ARG A 119 -10.43 -6.85 7.16
N GLU A 120 -11.54 -7.10 6.47
CA GLU A 120 -11.60 -8.02 5.33
C GLU A 120 -10.95 -7.41 4.06
N GLU A 121 -10.55 -8.29 3.14
CA GLU A 121 -10.05 -7.88 1.83
C GLU A 121 -11.10 -7.06 1.07
N ILE A 122 -10.68 -5.92 0.51
CA ILE A 122 -11.55 -5.11 -0.34
C ILE A 122 -11.19 -5.32 -1.80
N PRO A 123 -12.16 -5.71 -2.65
CA PRO A 123 -11.95 -5.78 -4.08
C PRO A 123 -11.39 -4.46 -4.62
N VAL A 124 -10.28 -4.55 -5.33
CA VAL A 124 -9.72 -3.38 -6.02
C VAL A 124 -10.44 -3.23 -7.34
N GLU A 125 -11.23 -2.17 -7.46
CA GLU A 125 -11.82 -1.79 -8.74
C GLU A 125 -10.73 -1.25 -9.67
N PRO A 126 -10.74 -1.63 -10.97
CA PRO A 126 -9.91 -0.99 -11.98
C PRO A 126 -10.07 0.53 -11.90
N ALA A 127 -9.00 1.29 -12.10
CA ALA A 127 -9.17 2.70 -12.45
C ALA A 127 -9.95 2.71 -13.77
N GLY A 128 -11.27 2.97 -13.71
CA GLY A 128 -12.10 3.11 -14.90
C GLY A 128 -11.38 4.02 -15.90
N LEU A 129 -11.29 3.58 -17.15
CA LEU A 129 -10.75 4.38 -18.24
C LEU A 129 -11.55 5.69 -18.29
N GLY A 130 -10.99 6.74 -17.71
CA GLY A 130 -11.46 8.12 -17.87
C GLY A 130 -11.00 8.67 -19.22
#